data_AF-A0A920U5H8-F1
#
_entry.id   AF-A0A920U5H8-F1
#
_cell.length_a   1.000
_cell.length_b   1.000
_cell.length_c   1.000
_cell.angle_alpha   90.00
_cell.angle_beta   90.00
_cell.angle_gamma   90.00
#
_symmetry.space_group_name_H-M   'P 1'
#
loop_
_entity.id
_entity.type
_entity.pdbx_description
1 polymer ?
#
loop_
_entity_poly.entity_id
_entity_poly.type
_entity_poly.pdbx_seq_one_letter_code
_entity_poly.pdbx_strand_id
1 'polypeptide(L)'
;MPTKFIFVTGGVVSSLGKGISVASIGRILKSRGLSVSVIKLDPYLNVDPGTMSPYQHGEVFVTHDGGETDLDLGHYERFIDVELTRTSNLTPGEVYLNLIAKERRGDFLGGTIQTVPHVTNAIKDRVLALAAESAADVIITEVGGTVGDIEGLPFLEAIRQMRKMWAGTSVLYPSNFSSLHRGSNRIKNKTDSA
;
A
#
# COMPACT_ATOMS: atom_id res chain seq x y z
N MET A 1 15.30 9.43 -14.98
CA MET A 1 14.85 8.14 -15.55
C MET A 1 13.35 7.99 -15.27
N PRO A 2 12.58 7.14 -15.97
CA PRO A 2 11.19 6.90 -15.58
C PRO A 2 11.14 6.23 -14.19
N THR A 3 10.26 6.72 -13.32
CA THR A 3 10.02 6.17 -11.97
C THR A 3 9.73 4.67 -12.01
N LYS A 4 10.29 3.92 -11.06
CA LYS A 4 10.10 2.49 -10.89
C LYS A 4 9.15 2.21 -9.73
N PHE A 5 8.46 1.08 -9.79
CA PHE A 5 7.45 0.69 -8.80
C PHE A 5 7.83 -0.64 -8.16
N ILE A 6 7.82 -0.68 -6.83
CA ILE A 6 7.98 -1.90 -6.03
C ILE A 6 6.71 -2.09 -5.21
N PHE A 7 5.99 -3.17 -5.47
CA PHE A 7 4.80 -3.53 -4.69
C PHE A 7 5.15 -4.59 -3.65
N VAL A 8 4.71 -4.40 -2.41
CA VAL A 8 4.98 -5.31 -1.30
C VAL A 8 3.65 -5.81 -0.73
N THR A 9 3.39 -7.12 -0.83
CA THR A 9 2.10 -7.74 -0.41
C THR A 9 2.29 -8.78 0.70
N GLY A 10 1.27 -9.03 1.54
CA GLY A 10 1.32 -10.06 2.59
C GLY A 10 0.71 -11.39 2.16
N GLY A 11 1.38 -12.52 2.41
CA GLY A 11 0.96 -13.84 1.92
C GLY A 11 0.00 -14.59 2.85
N VAL A 12 0.42 -14.87 4.10
CA VAL A 12 -0.25 -15.91 4.92
C VAL A 12 -0.87 -15.36 6.21
N VAL A 13 -0.20 -14.43 6.89
CA VAL A 13 -0.70 -13.83 8.14
C VAL A 13 -0.33 -12.35 8.13
N SER A 14 -1.23 -11.51 8.63
CA SER A 14 -0.92 -10.13 8.99
C SER A 14 0.20 -10.08 10.04
N SER A 15 0.96 -8.99 10.10
CA SER A 15 2.07 -8.77 11.05
C SER A 15 3.39 -9.53 10.81
N LEU A 16 3.59 -10.19 9.66
CA LEU A 16 4.86 -10.86 9.30
C LEU A 16 5.98 -9.89 8.80
N GLY A 17 5.95 -8.63 9.20
CA GLY A 17 7.04 -7.69 8.92
C GLY A 17 7.03 -7.07 7.51
N LYS A 18 5.85 -6.85 6.91
CA LYS A 18 5.71 -6.08 5.66
C LYS A 18 6.34 -4.68 5.79
N GLY A 19 5.94 -3.92 6.81
CA GLY A 19 6.47 -2.59 7.07
C GLY A 19 7.99 -2.56 7.27
N ILE A 20 8.55 -3.56 7.97
CA ILE A 20 10.01 -3.70 8.14
C ILE A 20 10.69 -3.95 6.79
N SER A 21 10.10 -4.80 5.94
CA SER A 21 10.63 -5.09 4.61
C SER A 21 10.61 -3.84 3.73
N VAL A 22 9.50 -3.09 3.74
CA VAL A 22 9.34 -1.81 3.03
C VAL A 22 10.38 -0.79 3.49
N ALA A 23 10.49 -0.58 4.80
CA ALA A 23 11.47 0.32 5.39
C ALA A 23 12.92 -0.07 5.04
N SER A 24 13.24 -1.37 5.11
CA SER A 24 14.57 -1.89 4.77
C SER A 24 14.92 -1.70 3.29
N ILE A 25 13.99 -2.02 2.40
CA ILE A 25 14.16 -1.82 0.94
C ILE A 25 14.35 -0.34 0.65
N GLY A 26 13.49 0.53 1.21
CA GLY A 26 13.59 1.97 1.04
C GLY A 26 14.93 2.50 1.51
N ARG A 27 15.40 2.08 2.69
CA ARG A 27 16.69 2.51 3.23
C ARG A 27 17.88 2.05 2.38
N ILE A 28 17.84 0.83 1.84
CA ILE A 28 18.88 0.30 0.95
C ILE A 28 18.92 1.06 -0.38
N LEU A 29 17.75 1.40 -0.94
CA LEU A 29 17.68 2.18 -2.17
C LEU A 29 18.18 3.61 -1.95
N LYS A 30 17.76 4.24 -0.85
CA LYS A 30 18.24 5.57 -0.46
C LYS A 30 19.76 5.61 -0.25
N SER A 31 20.33 4.60 0.41
CA SER A 31 21.78 4.52 0.62
C SER A 31 22.59 4.32 -0.67
N ARG A 32 21.93 3.90 -1.76
CA ARG A 32 22.51 3.85 -3.11
C ARG A 32 22.30 5.13 -3.92
N GLY A 33 21.82 6.20 -3.29
CA GLY A 33 21.62 7.50 -3.92
C GLY A 33 20.36 7.62 -4.78
N LEU A 34 19.40 6.68 -4.63
CA LEU A 34 18.10 6.78 -5.29
C LEU A 34 17.12 7.55 -4.39
N SER A 35 16.33 8.43 -4.99
CA SER A 35 15.19 9.05 -4.32
C SER A 35 14.04 8.04 -4.21
N VAL A 36 13.42 7.96 -3.03
CA VAL A 36 12.38 6.96 -2.72
C VAL A 36 11.21 7.67 -2.06
N SER A 37 10.00 7.30 -2.46
CA SER A 37 8.79 7.61 -1.70
C SER A 37 7.97 6.34 -1.47
N VAL A 38 7.14 6.36 -0.44
CA VAL A 38 6.36 5.21 0.02
C VAL A 38 4.88 5.56 0.04
N ILE A 39 4.04 4.58 -0.32
CA ILE A 39 2.60 4.64 -0.12
C ILE A 39 2.09 3.38 0.56
N LYS A 40 1.25 3.56 1.58
CA LYS A 40 0.52 2.49 2.25
C LYS A 40 -0.91 2.43 1.72
N LEU A 41 -1.31 1.25 1.26
CA LEU A 41 -2.70 0.94 0.89
C LEU A 41 -3.34 0.18 2.06
N ASP A 42 -4.21 0.84 2.81
CA ASP A 42 -4.84 0.29 4.00
C ASP A 42 -6.24 -0.22 3.71
N PRO A 43 -6.56 -1.51 3.93
CA PRO A 43 -7.82 -2.09 3.47
C PRO A 43 -9.05 -1.75 4.33
N TYR A 44 -8.93 -0.90 5.35
CA TYR A 44 -10.06 -0.48 6.18
C TYR A 44 -10.93 0.61 5.53
N LEU A 45 -12.20 0.69 5.90
CA LEU A 45 -13.17 1.60 5.27
C LEU A 45 -13.19 3.02 5.84
N ASN A 46 -12.51 3.27 6.96
CA ASN A 46 -12.33 4.62 7.46
C ASN A 46 -11.62 5.47 6.39
N VAL A 47 -12.07 6.71 6.19
CA VAL A 47 -11.46 7.62 5.19
C VAL A 47 -10.03 7.92 5.58
N ASP A 48 -9.84 8.20 6.87
CA ASP A 48 -8.59 8.39 7.59
C ASP A 48 -8.72 7.67 8.95
N PRO A 49 -7.62 7.41 9.66
CA PRO A 49 -7.67 6.76 10.96
C PRO A 49 -8.08 7.69 12.11
N GLY A 50 -8.39 8.96 11.85
CA GLY A 50 -8.73 9.96 12.89
C GLY A 50 -9.95 9.59 13.74
N THR A 51 -10.86 8.78 13.21
CA THR A 51 -12.03 8.28 13.95
C THR A 51 -11.78 6.97 14.69
N MET A 52 -10.60 6.36 14.55
CA MET A 52 -10.27 5.07 15.15
C MET A 52 -9.76 5.26 16.58
N SER A 53 -10.08 4.32 17.48
CA SER A 53 -9.59 4.39 18.86
C SER A 53 -8.07 4.11 18.91
N PRO A 54 -7.24 5.04 19.40
CA PRO A 54 -5.79 4.86 19.40
C PRO A 54 -5.34 3.73 20.33
N TYR A 55 -6.13 3.42 21.37
CA TYR A 55 -5.85 2.32 22.29
C TYR A 55 -6.08 0.94 21.67
N GLN A 56 -6.90 0.84 20.63
CA GLN A 56 -7.25 -0.43 19.99
C GLN A 56 -6.51 -0.66 18.67
N HIS A 57 -6.24 0.42 17.93
CA HIS A 57 -5.70 0.34 16.59
C HIS A 57 -4.31 0.95 16.42
N GLY A 58 -3.75 1.52 17.50
CA GLY A 58 -2.48 2.22 17.47
C GLY A 58 -2.65 3.72 17.26
N GLU A 59 -1.56 4.46 17.44
CA GLU A 59 -1.54 5.91 17.26
C GLU A 59 -1.85 6.33 15.82
N VAL A 60 -2.36 7.54 15.65
CA VAL A 60 -2.46 8.20 14.35
C VAL A 60 -1.16 8.96 14.11
N PHE A 61 -0.55 8.75 12.94
CA PHE A 61 0.59 9.55 12.51
C PHE A 61 0.09 10.79 11.77
N VAL A 62 0.71 11.96 12.03
CA VAL A 62 0.36 13.21 11.36
C VAL A 62 1.53 13.66 10.50
N THR A 63 1.32 13.73 9.19
CA THR A 63 2.34 14.18 8.24
C THR A 63 2.54 15.69 8.33
N HIS A 64 3.65 16.22 7.79
CA HIS A 64 3.97 17.65 7.87
C HIS A 64 2.91 18.54 7.19
N ASP A 65 2.23 18.02 6.17
CA ASP A 65 1.14 18.69 5.46
C ASP A 65 -0.21 18.55 6.19
N GLY A 66 -0.24 17.97 7.40
CA GLY A 66 -1.43 17.85 8.25
C GLY A 66 -2.36 16.70 7.89
N GLY A 67 -1.87 15.68 7.19
CA GLY A 67 -2.63 14.45 6.93
C GLY A 67 -2.61 13.53 8.15
N GLU A 68 -3.78 13.05 8.57
CA GLU A 68 -3.91 12.00 9.57
C GLU A 68 -3.82 10.63 8.87
N THR A 69 -2.84 9.81 9.25
CA THR A 69 -2.50 8.56 8.55
C THR A 69 -2.19 7.42 9.51
N ASP A 70 -2.07 6.21 8.97
CA ASP A 70 -1.63 5.03 9.72
C ASP A 70 -0.23 5.22 10.32
N LEU A 71 0.03 4.62 11.49
CA LEU A 71 1.31 4.68 12.20
C LEU A 71 2.49 4.17 11.36
N ASP A 72 2.24 3.28 10.39
CA ASP A 72 3.26 2.73 9.51
C ASP A 72 4.01 3.81 8.73
N LEU A 73 3.36 4.93 8.39
CA LEU A 73 4.03 6.05 7.71
C LEU A 73 5.14 6.66 8.57
N GLY A 74 4.90 6.81 9.87
CA GLY A 74 5.93 7.29 10.80
C GLY A 74 7.12 6.34 10.88
N HIS A 75 6.90 5.03 10.76
CA HIS A 75 8.00 4.07 10.65
C HIS A 75 8.80 4.27 9.37
N TYR A 76 8.14 4.46 8.23
CA TYR A 76 8.83 4.68 6.96
C TYR A 76 9.65 5.96 6.98
N GLU A 77 9.08 7.08 7.45
CA GLU A 77 9.80 8.35 7.55
C GLU A 77 11.06 8.19 8.39
N ARG A 78 10.94 7.61 9.60
CA ARG A 78 12.07 7.45 10.52
C ARG A 78 13.15 6.52 9.99
N PHE A 79 12.78 5.39 9.40
CA PHE A 79 13.76 4.38 8.97
C PHE A 79 14.38 4.69 7.61
N ILE A 80 13.59 5.17 6.66
CA ILE A 80 14.07 5.50 5.32
C ILE A 80 14.71 6.89 5.32
N ASP A 81 14.32 7.77 6.25
CA ASP A 81 14.72 9.18 6.35
C ASP A 81 14.11 10.01 5.20
N VAL A 82 12.81 9.87 4.96
CA VAL A 82 12.10 10.63 3.90
C VAL A 82 10.92 11.36 4.50
N GLU A 83 10.54 12.46 3.89
CA GLU A 83 9.32 13.19 4.24
C GLU A 83 8.17 12.65 3.38
N LEU A 84 7.12 12.17 4.03
CA LEU A 84 5.90 11.68 3.40
C LEU A 84 4.78 12.70 3.59
N THR A 85 3.79 12.65 2.69
CA THR A 85 2.61 13.53 2.74
C THR A 85 1.35 12.71 2.93
N ARG A 86 0.20 13.38 3.08
CA ARG A 86 -1.10 12.68 3.13
C ARG A 86 -1.34 11.74 1.94
N THR A 87 -0.70 11.99 0.79
CA THR A 87 -0.84 11.16 -0.42
C THR A 87 -0.09 9.83 -0.32
N SER A 88 0.78 9.67 0.68
CA SER A 88 1.46 8.42 1.05
C SER A 88 0.57 7.43 1.81
N ASN A 89 -0.71 7.74 2.04
CA ASN A 89 -1.71 6.80 2.53
C ASN A 89 -2.92 6.77 1.59
N LEU A 90 -3.55 5.60 1.45
CA LEU A 90 -4.80 5.45 0.72
C LEU A 90 -5.66 4.35 1.33
N THR A 91 -6.92 4.67 1.58
CA THR A 91 -7.93 3.74 2.09
C THR A 91 -9.03 3.52 1.04
N PRO A 92 -9.71 2.36 1.00
CA PRO A 92 -10.93 2.19 0.25
C PRO A 92 -12.01 3.20 0.66
N GLY A 93 -12.05 3.59 1.94
CA GLY A 93 -12.93 4.65 2.44
C GLY A 93 -12.82 5.94 1.64
N GLU A 94 -11.59 6.44 1.51
CA GLU A 94 -11.28 7.63 0.70
C GLU A 94 -11.64 7.42 -0.78
N VAL A 95 -11.27 6.27 -1.34
CA VAL A 95 -11.54 5.96 -2.76
C VAL A 95 -13.04 5.94 -3.06
N TYR A 96 -13.83 5.24 -2.24
CA TYR A 96 -15.28 5.14 -2.42
C TYR A 96 -15.96 6.48 -2.18
N LEU A 97 -15.59 7.22 -1.14
CA LEU A 97 -16.14 8.55 -0.88
C LEU A 97 -15.95 9.47 -2.09
N ASN A 98 -14.74 9.51 -2.64
CA ASN A 98 -14.41 10.33 -3.80
C ASN A 98 -15.18 9.91 -5.07
N LEU A 99 -15.29 8.61 -5.34
CA LEU A 99 -16.03 8.11 -6.50
C LEU A 99 -17.53 8.37 -6.38
N ILE A 100 -18.12 8.14 -5.21
CA ILE A 100 -19.54 8.43 -4.96
C ILE A 100 -19.79 9.93 -5.09
N ALA A 101 -18.90 10.78 -4.57
CA ALA A 101 -19.02 12.23 -4.71
C ALA A 101 -18.96 12.68 -6.18
N LYS A 102 -18.03 12.13 -6.97
CA LYS A 102 -17.96 12.36 -8.43
C LYS A 102 -19.25 11.94 -9.13
N GLU A 103 -19.79 10.79 -8.75
CA GLU A 103 -21.01 10.27 -9.34
C GLU A 103 -22.24 11.10 -9.00
N ARG A 104 -22.40 11.53 -7.75
CA ARG A 104 -23.49 12.43 -7.35
C ARG A 104 -23.41 13.81 -8.02
N ARG A 105 -22.23 14.27 -8.44
CA ARG A 105 -22.06 15.50 -9.24
C ARG A 105 -22.36 15.30 -10.73
N GLY A 106 -22.52 14.06 -11.19
CA GLY A 106 -22.75 13.75 -12.60
C GLY A 106 -21.48 13.59 -13.43
N ASP A 107 -20.31 13.46 -12.82
CA ASP A 107 -19.01 13.39 -13.53
C ASP A 107 -18.91 12.15 -14.44
N PHE A 108 -19.76 11.14 -14.24
CA PHE A 108 -19.82 9.92 -15.05
C PHE A 108 -20.96 9.89 -16.07
N LEU A 109 -21.67 11.02 -16.27
CA LEU A 109 -22.65 11.20 -17.35
C LEU A 109 -23.75 10.11 -17.41
N GLY A 110 -24.21 9.65 -16.23
CA GLY A 110 -25.22 8.59 -16.11
C GLY A 110 -24.69 7.16 -16.30
N GLY A 111 -23.37 6.98 -16.45
CA GLY A 111 -22.73 5.67 -16.51
C GLY A 111 -22.71 4.94 -15.18
N THR A 112 -22.60 3.60 -15.24
CA THR A 112 -22.49 2.75 -14.05
C THR A 112 -21.09 2.85 -13.44
N ILE A 113 -21.03 2.96 -12.11
CA ILE A 113 -19.76 2.91 -11.37
C ILE A 113 -19.51 1.48 -10.92
N GLN A 114 -18.29 1.02 -11.13
CA GLN A 114 -17.88 -0.37 -10.97
C GLN A 114 -16.49 -0.43 -10.36
N THR A 115 -16.17 -1.52 -9.64
CA THR A 115 -14.83 -1.75 -9.08
C THR A 115 -13.75 -1.72 -10.16
N VAL A 116 -14.01 -2.35 -11.30
CA VAL A 116 -13.18 -2.24 -12.50
C VAL A 116 -14.04 -1.57 -13.58
N PRO A 117 -13.61 -0.44 -14.18
CA PRO A 117 -12.29 0.19 -14.00
C PRO A 117 -12.24 1.27 -12.91
N HIS A 118 -13.35 1.74 -12.33
CA HIS A 118 -13.37 3.02 -11.60
C HIS A 118 -12.56 3.01 -10.29
N VAL A 119 -12.77 2.02 -9.41
CA VAL A 119 -12.02 1.89 -8.15
C VAL A 119 -10.55 1.59 -8.43
N THR A 120 -10.30 0.63 -9.32
CA THR A 120 -8.92 0.27 -9.71
C THR A 120 -8.16 1.41 -10.38
N ASN A 121 -8.81 2.24 -11.19
CA ASN A 121 -8.22 3.46 -11.74
C ASN A 121 -7.92 4.47 -10.65
N ALA A 122 -8.85 4.74 -9.73
CA ALA A 122 -8.60 5.67 -8.63
C ALA A 122 -7.39 5.28 -7.77
N ILE A 123 -7.20 3.97 -7.52
CA ILE A 123 -6.02 3.44 -6.82
C ILE A 123 -4.74 3.69 -7.64
N LYS A 124 -4.75 3.34 -8.94
CA LYS A 124 -3.60 3.58 -9.83
C LYS A 124 -3.24 5.06 -9.91
N ASP A 125 -4.24 5.91 -10.06
CA ASP A 125 -4.08 7.36 -10.18
C ASP A 125 -3.44 7.94 -8.93
N ARG A 126 -3.79 7.44 -7.72
CA ARG A 126 -3.11 7.83 -6.48
C ARG A 126 -1.63 7.47 -6.49
N VAL A 127 -1.27 6.23 -6.86
CA VAL A 127 0.15 5.81 -6.89
C VAL A 127 0.95 6.62 -7.93
N LEU A 128 0.34 6.91 -9.08
CA LEU A 128 0.96 7.73 -10.13
C LEU A 128 1.06 9.21 -9.73
N ALA A 129 0.07 9.73 -9.00
CA ALA A 129 0.11 11.10 -8.48
C ALA A 129 1.26 11.27 -7.49
N LEU A 130 1.46 10.32 -6.56
CA LEU A 130 2.60 10.35 -5.64
C LEU A 130 3.94 10.28 -6.39
N ALA A 131 4.04 9.48 -7.45
CA ALA A 131 5.23 9.43 -8.30
C ALA A 131 5.55 10.80 -8.92
N ALA A 132 4.52 11.52 -9.39
CA ALA A 132 4.67 12.84 -9.96
C ALA A 132 5.00 13.91 -8.91
N GLU A 133 4.34 13.87 -7.75
CA GLU A 133 4.52 14.82 -6.64
C GLU A 133 5.93 14.72 -6.02
N SER A 134 6.38 13.50 -5.73
CA SER A 134 7.67 13.26 -5.08
C SER A 134 8.87 13.31 -6.03
N ALA A 135 8.61 13.23 -7.35
CA ALA A 135 9.64 13.04 -8.37
C ALA A 135 10.64 11.91 -8.06
N ALA A 136 10.22 10.90 -7.28
CA ALA A 136 11.09 9.84 -6.80
C ALA A 136 11.51 8.88 -7.93
N ASP A 137 12.72 8.35 -7.83
CA ASP A 137 13.23 7.30 -8.71
C ASP A 137 12.46 5.99 -8.49
N VAL A 138 12.07 5.71 -7.24
CA VAL A 138 11.34 4.50 -6.85
C VAL A 138 10.16 4.82 -5.92
N ILE A 139 8.97 4.33 -6.28
CA ILE A 139 7.81 4.28 -5.39
C ILE A 139 7.69 2.86 -4.83
N ILE A 140 7.67 2.76 -3.50
CA ILE A 140 7.38 1.51 -2.80
C ILE A 140 5.94 1.57 -2.30
N THR A 141 5.12 0.62 -2.73
CA THR A 141 3.72 0.51 -2.34
C THR A 141 3.54 -0.69 -1.43
N GLU A 142 3.23 -0.46 -0.16
CA GLU A 142 2.80 -1.52 0.73
C GLU A 142 1.29 -1.77 0.58
N VAL A 143 0.93 -3.02 0.29
CA VAL A 143 -0.46 -3.48 0.32
C VAL A 143 -0.75 -4.07 1.69
N GLY A 144 -1.59 -3.37 2.46
CA GLY A 144 -2.13 -3.85 3.72
C GLY A 144 -3.02 -5.09 3.54
N GLY A 145 -3.35 -5.72 4.66
CA GLY A 145 -4.10 -6.98 4.67
C GLY A 145 -3.28 -8.19 4.25
N THR A 146 -3.98 -9.28 3.95
CA THR A 146 -3.41 -10.55 3.48
C THR A 146 -3.97 -10.89 2.10
N VAL A 147 -3.13 -11.41 1.23
CA VAL A 147 -3.56 -11.92 -0.08
C VAL A 147 -4.56 -13.05 0.13
N GLY A 148 -5.71 -12.94 -0.53
CA GLY A 148 -6.84 -13.86 -0.37
C GLY A 148 -8.02 -13.23 0.39
N ASP A 149 -7.78 -12.19 1.19
CA ASP A 149 -8.85 -11.46 1.85
C ASP A 149 -9.61 -10.56 0.86
N ILE A 150 -10.93 -10.48 1.03
CA ILE A 150 -11.84 -9.75 0.13
C ILE A 150 -11.49 -8.25 0.07
N GLU A 151 -11.09 -7.69 1.20
CA GLU A 151 -10.77 -6.27 1.37
C GLU A 151 -9.61 -5.80 0.47
N GLY A 152 -8.64 -6.67 0.18
CA GLY A 152 -7.46 -6.34 -0.63
C GLY A 152 -7.65 -6.53 -2.13
N LEU A 153 -8.74 -7.15 -2.59
CA LEU A 153 -8.94 -7.51 -4.00
C LEU A 153 -8.83 -6.32 -4.97
N PRO A 154 -9.43 -5.14 -4.69
CA PRO A 154 -9.28 -3.98 -5.57
C PRO A 154 -7.83 -3.49 -5.69
N PHE A 155 -7.06 -3.50 -4.59
CA PHE A 155 -5.65 -3.12 -4.60
C PHE A 155 -4.81 -4.10 -5.42
N LEU A 156 -5.01 -5.40 -5.23
CA LEU A 156 -4.29 -6.43 -5.98
C LEU A 156 -4.59 -6.35 -7.48
N GLU A 157 -5.83 -6.10 -7.87
CA GLU A 157 -6.21 -5.93 -9.29
C GLU A 157 -5.60 -4.66 -9.89
N ALA A 158 -5.60 -3.54 -9.16
CA ALA A 158 -4.95 -2.30 -9.58
C ALA A 158 -3.44 -2.52 -9.85
N ILE A 159 -2.74 -3.17 -8.93
CA ILE A 159 -1.31 -3.49 -9.04
C ILE A 159 -1.05 -4.45 -10.20
N ARG A 160 -1.89 -5.46 -10.38
CA ARG A 160 -1.81 -6.40 -11.52
C ARG A 160 -1.91 -5.66 -12.85
N GLN A 161 -2.75 -4.62 -12.96
CA GLN A 161 -2.84 -3.78 -14.13
C GLN A 161 -1.61 -2.88 -14.30
N MET A 162 -1.12 -2.24 -13.22
CA MET A 162 0.08 -1.39 -13.27
C MET A 162 1.31 -2.16 -13.76
N ARG A 163 1.50 -3.40 -13.27
CA ARG A 163 2.58 -4.29 -13.71
C ARG A 163 2.54 -4.56 -15.22
N LYS A 164 1.36 -4.65 -15.82
CA LYS A 164 1.22 -4.83 -17.28
C LYS A 164 1.50 -3.56 -18.08
N MET A 165 1.22 -2.39 -17.50
CA MET A 165 1.33 -1.09 -18.17
C MET A 165 2.74 -0.48 -18.09
N TRP A 166 3.48 -0.72 -16.99
CA TRP A 166 4.73 -0.03 -16.71
C TRP A 166 5.96 -0.96 -16.68
N ALA A 167 6.92 -0.69 -17.57
CA ALA A 167 8.18 -1.41 -17.64
C ALA A 167 9.11 -1.13 -16.45
N GLY A 168 9.64 -2.18 -15.83
CA GLY A 168 10.46 -2.08 -14.61
C GLY A 168 9.67 -2.03 -13.31
N THR A 169 8.44 -2.54 -13.33
CA THR A 169 7.64 -2.82 -12.13
C THR A 169 8.05 -4.16 -11.52
N SER A 170 8.32 -4.16 -10.22
CA SER A 170 8.61 -5.37 -9.43
C SER A 170 7.51 -5.59 -8.39
N VAL A 171 7.11 -6.85 -8.18
CA VAL A 171 6.18 -7.24 -7.11
C VAL A 171 6.91 -8.23 -6.19
N LEU A 172 6.97 -7.89 -4.91
CA LEU A 172 7.60 -8.67 -3.85
C LEU A 172 6.54 -9.27 -2.95
N TYR A 173 6.71 -10.55 -2.67
CA TYR A 173 5.92 -11.32 -1.72
C TYR A 173 6.80 -11.66 -0.51
N PRO A 174 6.98 -10.75 0.46
CA PRO A 174 7.88 -10.95 1.60
C PRO A 174 7.54 -12.10 2.56
N SER A 175 6.43 -12.83 2.39
CA SER A 175 6.03 -13.86 3.34
C SER A 175 5.66 -15.20 2.70
N ASN A 176 6.56 -16.17 2.88
CA ASN A 176 6.19 -17.57 3.08
C ASN A 176 6.21 -17.81 4.59
N PHE A 177 5.07 -18.08 5.21
CA PHE A 177 5.03 -18.42 6.64
C PHE A 177 5.50 -19.86 6.83
N SER A 178 6.74 -20.01 7.31
CA SER A 178 7.27 -21.30 7.74
C SER A 178 6.95 -21.55 9.20
N SER A 179 6.06 -22.52 9.48
CA SER A 179 5.74 -22.89 10.86
C SER A 179 6.79 -23.86 11.41
N LEU A 180 7.30 -23.56 12.61
CA LEU A 180 8.14 -24.49 13.37
C LEU A 180 7.24 -25.38 14.24
N HIS A 181 7.17 -26.67 13.92
CA HIS A 181 6.46 -27.63 14.77
C HIS A 181 7.37 -28.06 15.93
N ARG A 182 7.10 -27.53 17.13
CA ARG A 182 7.90 -27.81 18.35
C ARG A 182 8.01 -29.31 18.67
N GLY A 183 7.03 -30.12 18.30
CA GLY A 183 7.05 -31.58 18.53
C GLY A 183 7.98 -32.37 17.60
N SER A 184 8.47 -31.78 16.49
CA SER A 184 9.32 -32.48 15.52
C SER A 184 10.65 -31.78 15.21
N ASN A 185 10.88 -30.57 15.75
CA ASN A 185 12.02 -29.72 15.42
C ASN A 185 12.24 -29.55 13.89
N ARG A 186 11.17 -29.66 13.10
CA ARG A 186 11.20 -29.47 11.65
C ARG A 186 10.46 -28.19 11.30
N ILE A 187 11.13 -27.37 10.48
CA ILE A 187 10.49 -26.28 9.75
C ILE A 187 9.64 -26.92 8.64
N LYS A 188 8.35 -26.60 8.59
CA LYS A 188 7.49 -26.98 7.46
C LYS A 188 7.18 -25.76 6.61
N ASN A 189 7.60 -25.81 5.35
CA ASN A 189 7.09 -24.94 4.28
C ASN A 189 5.90 -25.68 3.65
N LYS A 190 4.69 -25.45 4.16
CA LYS A 190 3.47 -26.09 3.64
C LYS A 190 2.64 -25.14 2.77
N THR A 191 3.02 -23.88 2.72
CA THR A 191 2.33 -22.78 2.02
C THR A 191 2.91 -22.50 0.63
N ASP A 192 3.95 -23.23 0.21
CA ASP A 192 4.64 -23.05 -1.08
C ASP A 192 3.95 -23.78 -2.26
N SER A 193 2.63 -23.94 -2.24
CA SER A 193 1.92 -24.68 -3.29
C SER A 193 0.59 -24.02 -3.68
N ALA A 194 0.66 -23.10 -4.66
CA ALA A 194 -0.11 -23.08 -5.91
C ALA A 194 0.26 -21.84 -6.73
#